data_AF-A0A076F692-F1
#
_entry.id   AF-A0A076F692-F1
#
_cell.length_a   1.000
_cell.length_b   1.000
_cell.length_c   1.000
_cell.angle_alpha   90.00
_cell.angle_beta   90.00
_cell.angle_gamma   90.00
#
_symmetry.space_group_name_H-M   'P 1'
#
loop_
_entity.id
_entity.type
_entity.pdbx_description
1 polymer ?
#
loop_
_entity_poly.entity_id
_entity_poly.type
_entity_poly.pdbx_seq_one_letter_code
_entity_poly.pdbx_strand_id
1 'polypeptide(L)'
;MKRIITVLAVAAVWLLLGIVPAQAHSELVSSTPTADSVLDTPPQSAELVFNQKVQNTFVTVTVVGTDGQQWGNSTPVVAGARLTAGIEAGIPPGVYTVGYRVVSEDGHPITGSYPFTVSAAPGPAGATPGPTEAAAATPASSAIGMTTTETSKGAPMVLPILGGIVVLLFVGGIVLVLRGERRKKG
;
A
#
# COMPACT_ATOMS: atom_id res chain seq x y z
N MET A 1 -48.82 -8.09 -8.43
CA MET A 1 -48.44 -6.83 -7.74
C MET A 1 -47.51 -7.08 -6.54
N LYS A 2 -47.94 -7.73 -5.46
CA LYS A 2 -47.10 -7.98 -4.25
C LYS A 2 -45.73 -8.62 -4.54
N ARG A 3 -45.69 -9.63 -5.41
CA ARG A 3 -44.45 -10.32 -5.82
C ARG A 3 -43.46 -9.42 -6.58
N ILE A 4 -43.98 -8.50 -7.40
CA ILE A 4 -43.15 -7.55 -8.16
C ILE A 4 -42.51 -6.55 -7.20
N ILE A 5 -43.28 -6.08 -6.21
CA ILE A 5 -42.80 -5.15 -5.17
C ILE A 5 -41.71 -5.82 -4.31
N THR A 6 -41.87 -7.09 -3.94
CA THR A 6 -40.85 -7.81 -3.16
C THR A 6 -39.55 -7.99 -3.96
N VAL A 7 -39.64 -8.31 -5.25
CA VAL A 7 -38.45 -8.42 -6.12
C VAL A 7 -37.74 -7.07 -6.27
N LEU A 8 -38.49 -5.98 -6.45
CA LEU A 8 -37.94 -4.63 -6.52
C LEU A 8 -37.29 -4.19 -5.20
N ALA A 9 -37.91 -4.51 -4.06
CA ALA A 9 -37.37 -4.19 -2.74
C ALA A 9 -36.06 -4.95 -2.46
N VAL A 10 -36.00 -6.25 -2.81
CA VAL A 10 -34.76 -7.04 -2.67
C VAL A 10 -33.68 -6.51 -3.60
N ALA A 11 -33.99 -6.18 -4.86
CA ALA A 11 -33.03 -5.58 -5.79
C ALA A 11 -32.50 -4.22 -5.29
N ALA A 12 -33.36 -3.39 -4.71
CA ALA A 12 -32.96 -2.11 -4.13
C ALA A 12 -32.02 -2.28 -2.92
N VAL A 13 -32.29 -3.24 -2.04
CA VAL A 13 -31.41 -3.58 -0.92
C VAL A 13 -30.06 -4.09 -1.43
N TRP A 14 -30.03 -4.96 -2.44
CA TRP A 14 -28.78 -5.43 -3.05
C TRP A 14 -27.96 -4.30 -3.70
N LEU A 15 -28.61 -3.33 -4.35
CA LEU A 15 -27.93 -2.18 -4.93
C LEU A 15 -27.29 -1.29 -3.86
N LEU A 16 -27.95 -1.15 -2.71
CA LEU A 16 -27.44 -0.38 -1.57
C LEU A 16 -26.28 -1.08 -0.84
N LEU A 17 -26.23 -2.42 -0.86
CA LEU A 17 -25.18 -3.21 -0.21
C LEU A 17 -23.92 -3.40 -1.08
N GLY A 18 -23.96 -3.04 -2.38
CA GLY A 18 -22.93 -3.40 -3.36
C GLY A 18 -21.89 -2.33 -3.70
N ILE A 19 -21.89 -1.16 -3.05
CA ILE A 19 -20.93 -0.09 -3.36
C ILE A 19 -19.65 -0.32 -2.55
N VAL A 20 -18.82 -1.27 -2.99
CA VAL A 20 -17.43 -1.36 -2.53
C VAL A 20 -16.62 -0.37 -3.38
N PRO A 21 -15.87 0.56 -2.78
CA PRO A 21 -15.01 1.45 -3.55
C PRO A 21 -13.98 0.61 -4.32
N ALA A 22 -14.06 0.63 -5.65
CA ALA A 22 -12.98 0.13 -6.47
C ALA A 22 -11.77 1.07 -6.28
N GLN A 23 -10.69 0.56 -5.70
CA GLN A 23 -9.41 1.27 -5.57
C GLN A 23 -8.81 1.43 -6.98
N ALA A 24 -9.20 2.50 -7.68
CA ALA A 24 -8.79 2.79 -9.05
C ALA A 24 -7.51 3.63 -9.13
N HIS A 25 -6.99 4.11 -8.00
CA HIS A 25 -5.83 4.99 -7.99
C HIS A 25 -4.53 4.18 -7.90
N SER A 26 -3.61 4.45 -8.81
CA SER A 26 -2.28 3.87 -8.78
C SER A 26 -1.47 4.50 -7.65
N GLU A 27 -0.90 3.68 -6.78
CA GLU A 27 -0.20 4.12 -5.57
C GLU A 27 1.08 3.32 -5.32
N LEU A 28 1.99 3.91 -4.54
CA LEU A 28 3.17 3.21 -4.03
C LEU A 28 2.72 2.26 -2.90
N VAL A 29 3.02 0.97 -3.06
CA VAL A 29 2.66 -0.10 -2.12
C VAL A 29 3.79 -0.34 -1.13
N SER A 30 5.04 -0.33 -1.60
CA SER A 30 6.20 -0.55 -0.74
C SER A 30 7.45 0.10 -1.34
N SER A 31 8.42 0.38 -0.46
CA SER A 31 9.73 0.89 -0.85
C SER A 31 10.86 0.16 -0.12
N THR A 32 12.04 0.16 -0.73
CA THR A 32 13.30 -0.25 -0.11
C THR A 32 14.36 0.78 -0.50
N PRO A 33 14.90 1.59 0.41
CA PRO A 33 14.59 1.66 1.84
C PRO A 33 13.11 1.90 2.16
N THR A 34 12.61 1.35 3.27
CA THR A 34 11.25 1.64 3.73
C THR A 34 11.16 3.08 4.21
N ALA A 35 10.01 3.73 4.04
CA ALA A 35 9.78 5.07 4.56
C ALA A 35 10.09 5.13 6.07
N ASP A 36 10.74 6.23 6.48
CA ASP A 36 11.13 6.54 7.85
C ASP A 36 12.11 5.52 8.48
N SER A 37 12.68 4.61 7.69
CA SER A 37 13.68 3.67 8.19
C SER A 37 15.02 4.33 8.50
N VAL A 38 15.73 3.72 9.45
CA VAL A 38 17.10 4.06 9.83
C VAL A 38 17.98 2.88 9.46
N LEU A 39 18.98 3.11 8.61
CA LEU A 39 19.89 2.10 8.08
C LEU A 39 21.28 2.31 8.67
N ASP A 40 21.89 1.24 9.18
CA ASP A 40 23.28 1.28 9.65
C ASP A 40 24.29 1.34 8.50
N THR A 41 23.88 0.91 7.31
CA THR A 41 24.71 0.87 6.10
C THR A 41 24.01 1.61 4.96
N PRO A 42 24.73 2.46 4.22
CA PRO A 42 24.21 3.11 3.02
C PRO A 42 23.61 2.11 2.01
N PRO A 43 22.37 2.32 1.53
CA PRO A 43 21.79 1.51 0.47
C PRO A 43 22.47 1.79 -0.87
N GLN A 44 22.55 0.78 -1.74
CA GLN A 44 23.08 0.94 -3.10
C GLN A 44 22.02 1.33 -4.13
N SER A 45 20.74 1.23 -3.77
CA SER A 45 19.61 1.52 -4.65
C SER A 45 18.34 1.79 -3.86
N ALA A 46 17.42 2.54 -4.47
CA ALA A 46 16.03 2.64 -4.06
C ALA A 46 15.15 1.80 -4.99
N GLU A 47 14.37 0.88 -4.42
CA GLU A 47 13.32 0.11 -5.10
C GLU A 47 11.95 0.59 -4.63
N LEU A 48 11.05 0.85 -5.59
CA LEU A 48 9.68 1.29 -5.38
C LEU A 48 8.76 0.29 -6.08
N VAL A 49 7.74 -0.19 -5.36
CA VAL A 49 6.74 -1.13 -5.87
C VAL A 49 5.37 -0.48 -5.84
N PHE A 50 4.69 -0.47 -6.97
CA PHE A 50 3.36 0.10 -7.13
C PHE A 50 2.29 -1.00 -7.17
N ASN A 51 1.03 -0.63 -6.95
CA ASN A 51 -0.12 -1.54 -7.05
C ASN A 51 -0.49 -1.88 -8.50
N GLN A 52 0.05 -1.13 -9.46
CA GLN A 52 -0.14 -1.32 -10.91
C GLN A 52 1.19 -1.23 -11.65
N LYS A 53 1.22 -1.73 -12.88
CA LYS A 53 2.39 -1.56 -13.75
C LYS A 53 2.58 -0.07 -14.07
N VAL A 54 3.84 0.32 -14.22
CA VAL A 54 4.23 1.66 -14.63
C VAL A 54 4.84 1.63 -16.03
N GLN A 55 4.70 2.73 -16.75
CA GLN A 55 5.30 2.88 -18.07
C GLN A 55 6.83 3.00 -17.96
N ASN A 56 7.55 2.54 -18.98
CA ASN A 56 9.00 2.71 -19.07
C ASN A 56 9.41 4.16 -19.41
N THR A 57 8.47 5.00 -19.85
CA THR A 57 8.66 6.43 -20.16
C THR A 57 8.13 7.33 -19.06
N PHE A 58 8.64 8.56 -18.97
CA PHE A 58 8.25 9.57 -17.97
C PHE A 58 8.49 9.13 -16.51
N VAL A 59 9.60 8.44 -16.31
CA VAL A 59 10.05 7.95 -15.00
C VAL A 59 11.16 8.84 -14.48
N THR A 60 11.01 9.31 -13.25
CA THR A 60 12.02 10.10 -12.54
C THR A 60 12.09 9.62 -11.11
N VAL A 61 13.32 9.37 -10.63
CA VAL A 61 13.61 9.11 -9.23
C VAL A 61 14.73 10.04 -8.80
N THR A 62 14.57 10.67 -7.65
CA THR A 62 15.59 11.51 -7.04
C THR A 62 15.90 11.00 -5.65
N VAL A 63 17.15 11.16 -5.22
CA VAL A 63 17.58 10.89 -3.86
C VAL A 63 18.35 12.12 -3.41
N VAL A 64 17.80 12.88 -2.47
CA VAL A 64 18.34 14.18 -2.07
C VAL A 64 18.73 14.13 -0.60
N GLY A 65 19.97 14.50 -0.27
CA GLY A 65 20.45 14.60 1.10
C GLY A 65 20.03 15.91 1.78
N THR A 66 20.26 16.03 3.08
CA THR A 66 20.04 17.29 3.82
C THR A 66 20.91 18.45 3.34
N ASP A 67 22.00 18.15 2.64
CA ASP A 67 22.87 19.12 1.97
C ASP A 67 22.27 19.67 0.66
N GLY A 68 21.11 19.16 0.24
CA GLY A 68 20.47 19.52 -1.03
C GLY A 68 21.11 18.85 -2.24
N GLN A 69 22.11 17.99 -2.04
CA GLN A 69 22.78 17.30 -3.14
C GLN A 69 21.96 16.10 -3.60
N GLN A 70 22.02 15.84 -4.90
CA GLN A 70 21.39 14.70 -5.55
C GLN A 70 22.36 13.52 -5.56
N TRP A 71 21.98 12.42 -4.93
CA TRP A 71 22.77 11.20 -4.75
C TRP A 71 22.29 10.01 -5.59
N GLY A 72 21.32 10.23 -6.49
CA GLY A 72 20.91 9.23 -7.48
C GLY A 72 21.91 9.15 -8.63
N ASN A 73 22.40 7.95 -8.97
CA ASN A 73 23.52 7.78 -9.90
C ASN A 73 23.19 6.96 -11.17
N SER A 74 21.94 6.53 -11.35
CA SER A 74 21.55 5.75 -12.52
C SER A 74 20.23 6.22 -13.12
N THR A 75 20.05 5.93 -14.41
CA THR A 75 18.71 5.96 -15.02
C THR A 75 17.85 4.90 -14.32
N PRO A 76 16.62 5.23 -13.89
CA PRO A 76 15.75 4.25 -13.24
C PRO A 76 15.34 3.14 -14.21
N VAL A 77 15.26 1.91 -13.70
CA VAL A 77 14.86 0.72 -14.45
C VAL A 77 13.46 0.31 -14.02
N VAL A 78 12.57 0.13 -14.99
CA VAL A 78 11.19 -0.33 -14.75
C VAL A 78 11.03 -1.79 -15.16
N ALA A 79 10.46 -2.59 -14.26
CA ALA A 79 10.07 -3.97 -14.48
C ALA A 79 8.63 -4.21 -13.97
N GLY A 80 7.65 -3.99 -14.85
CA GLY A 80 6.23 -4.11 -14.50
C GLY A 80 5.81 -3.04 -13.49
N ALA A 81 5.50 -3.46 -12.26
CA ALA A 81 5.13 -2.56 -11.17
C ALA A 81 6.32 -2.14 -10.29
N ARG A 82 7.54 -2.58 -10.64
CA ARG A 82 8.76 -2.30 -9.88
C ARG A 82 9.61 -1.26 -10.59
N LEU A 83 10.15 -0.35 -9.80
CA LEU A 83 11.04 0.71 -10.23
C LEU A 83 12.30 0.69 -9.37
N THR A 84 13.47 0.63 -10.00
CA THR A 84 14.76 0.61 -9.29
C THR A 84 15.63 1.76 -9.75
N ALA A 85 16.19 2.53 -8.82
CA ALA A 85 17.16 3.58 -9.09
C ALA A 85 18.41 3.39 -8.24
N GLY A 86 19.59 3.54 -8.84
CA GLY A 86 20.86 3.45 -8.14
C GLY A 86 21.12 4.67 -7.26
N ILE A 87 21.79 4.42 -6.14
CA ILE A 87 22.28 5.43 -5.20
C ILE A 87 23.81 5.39 -5.24
N GLU A 88 24.44 6.55 -5.17
CA GLU A 88 25.89 6.67 -5.10
C GLU A 88 26.46 5.92 -3.88
N ALA A 89 27.63 5.31 -4.05
CA ALA A 89 28.27 4.59 -2.96
C ALA A 89 28.85 5.57 -1.93
N GLY A 90 28.75 5.22 -0.65
CA GLY A 90 29.39 5.98 0.42
C GLY A 90 28.70 7.30 0.75
N ILE A 91 27.39 7.42 0.53
CA ILE A 91 26.62 8.57 1.00
C ILE A 91 26.87 8.80 2.51
N PRO A 92 27.11 10.05 2.95
CA PRO A 92 27.35 10.35 4.36
C PRO A 92 26.18 9.95 5.27
N PRO A 93 26.40 9.73 6.57
CA PRO A 93 25.32 9.65 7.54
C PRO A 93 24.43 10.90 7.48
N GLY A 94 23.11 10.71 7.51
CA GLY A 94 22.16 11.80 7.36
C GLY A 94 20.78 11.36 6.93
N VAL A 95 19.87 12.32 6.79
CA VAL A 95 18.52 12.10 6.28
C VAL A 95 18.52 12.30 4.76
N TYR A 96 17.86 11.40 4.06
CA TYR A 96 17.71 11.43 2.61
C TYR A 96 16.24 11.36 2.25
N THR A 97 15.85 12.09 1.21
CA THR A 97 14.49 12.04 0.66
C THR A 97 14.54 11.38 -0.71
N VAL A 98 13.80 10.28 -0.86
CA VAL A 98 13.54 9.68 -2.18
C VAL A 98 12.31 10.34 -2.76
N GLY A 99 12.46 11.05 -3.88
CA GLY A 99 11.36 11.59 -4.67
C GLY A 99 11.11 10.72 -5.89
N TYR A 100 9.86 10.59 -6.32
CA TYR A 100 9.53 9.86 -7.54
C TYR A 100 8.39 10.50 -8.31
N ARG A 101 8.46 10.35 -9.64
CA ARG A 101 7.38 10.65 -10.57
C ARG A 101 7.33 9.57 -11.64
N VAL A 102 6.19 8.92 -11.77
CA VAL A 102 5.94 7.87 -12.77
C VAL A 102 4.56 8.04 -13.39
N VAL A 103 4.27 7.27 -14.43
CA VAL A 103 2.94 7.17 -15.03
C VAL A 103 2.53 5.70 -15.02
N SER A 104 1.37 5.36 -14.48
CA SER A 104 0.84 3.99 -14.55
C SER A 104 0.48 3.57 -15.98
N GLU A 105 0.32 2.28 -16.21
CA GLU A 105 -0.04 1.72 -17.53
C GLU A 105 -1.37 2.30 -18.07
N ASP A 106 -2.27 2.73 -17.19
CA ASP A 106 -3.54 3.40 -17.53
C ASP A 106 -3.42 4.90 -17.84
N GLY A 107 -2.22 5.49 -17.69
CA GLY A 107 -1.93 6.87 -18.05
C GLY A 107 -1.99 7.90 -16.92
N HIS A 108 -2.25 7.49 -15.67
CA HIS A 108 -2.29 8.43 -14.55
C HIS A 108 -0.88 8.72 -13.99
N PRO A 109 -0.53 9.99 -13.74
CA PRO A 109 0.73 10.33 -13.08
C PRO A 109 0.65 10.01 -11.58
N ILE A 110 1.72 9.41 -11.07
CA ILE A 110 1.93 9.16 -9.64
C ILE A 110 3.15 9.95 -9.23
N THR A 111 3.04 10.72 -8.16
CA THR A 111 4.15 11.49 -7.59
C THR A 111 4.13 11.34 -6.08
N GLY A 112 5.30 11.27 -5.48
CA GLY A 112 5.45 11.23 -4.04
C GLY A 112 6.89 11.32 -3.61
N SER A 113 7.09 11.33 -2.31
CA SER A 113 8.41 11.28 -1.70
C SER A 113 8.33 10.66 -0.32
N TYR A 114 9.41 10.02 0.11
CA TYR A 114 9.54 9.51 1.48
C TYR A 114 10.98 9.68 1.99
N PRO A 115 11.17 9.89 3.30
CA PRO A 115 12.50 9.96 3.89
C PRO A 115 13.03 8.57 4.25
N PHE A 116 14.35 8.45 4.30
CA PHE A 116 15.08 7.41 5.05
C PHE A 116 16.31 8.04 5.71
N THR A 117 16.87 7.40 6.72
CA THR A 117 18.04 7.89 7.46
C THR A 117 19.17 6.87 7.35
N VAL A 118 20.39 7.35 7.14
CA VAL A 118 21.62 6.56 7.29
C VAL A 118 22.28 6.95 8.61
N SER A 119 22.40 6.00 9.54
CA SER A 119 23.10 6.19 10.79
C SER A 119 24.60 6.34 10.56
N ALA A 120 25.26 7.11 11.43
CA ALA A 120 26.70 6.97 11.56
C ALA A 120 26.95 5.58 12.14
N ALA A 121 27.67 4.72 11.42
CA ALA A 121 28.07 3.42 11.94
C ALA A 121 28.63 3.60 13.36
N PRO A 122 28.19 2.83 14.35
CA PRO A 122 28.85 2.82 15.64
C PRO A 122 30.32 2.51 15.38
N GLY A 123 31.22 3.43 15.78
CA GLY A 123 32.64 3.13 15.79
C GLY A 123 32.86 1.80 16.54
N PRO A 124 33.93 1.04 16.23
CA PRO A 124 34.15 -0.26 16.84
C PRO A 124 33.98 -0.16 18.36
N ALA A 125 33.03 -0.92 18.89
CA ALA A 125 32.74 -1.03 20.31
C ALA A 125 34.01 -1.50 21.03
N GLY A 126 34.75 -0.53 21.57
CA GLY A 126 36.09 -0.74 22.09
C GLY A 126 36.61 0.47 22.87
N ALA A 127 35.72 1.17 23.56
CA ALA A 127 36.11 2.07 24.65
C ALA A 127 34.94 2.14 25.64
N THR A 128 35.04 1.34 26.68
CA THR A 128 34.32 1.55 27.94
C THR A 128 35.07 2.63 28.72
N PRO A 129 34.45 3.77 29.08
CA PRO A 129 34.74 4.44 30.33
C PRO A 129 33.76 3.94 31.40
N GLY A 130 34.31 3.60 32.56
CA GLY A 130 33.64 2.96 33.68
C GLY A 130 32.57 3.78 34.42
N PRO A 131 32.07 3.25 35.54
CA PRO A 131 30.86 3.74 36.20
C PRO A 131 31.17 4.98 37.04
N THR A 132 30.37 6.04 36.86
CA THR A 132 30.21 7.11 37.86
C THR A 132 28.74 7.20 38.26
N GLU A 133 28.48 6.48 39.35
CA GLU A 133 27.59 6.72 40.48
C GLU A 133 26.65 7.96 40.46
N ALA A 134 25.36 7.65 40.36
CA ALA A 134 24.20 8.14 41.13
C ALA A 134 24.22 9.52 41.80
N ALA A 135 23.20 10.34 41.46
CA ALA A 135 22.39 11.04 42.46
C ALA A 135 20.95 11.22 41.95
N ALA A 136 20.00 10.83 42.80
CA ALA A 136 18.61 10.57 42.52
C ALA A 136 17.69 11.80 42.68
N ALA A 137 16.56 11.79 41.96
CA ALA A 137 15.26 12.23 42.48
C ALA A 137 14.14 11.40 41.85
N THR A 138 13.24 10.94 42.70
CA THR A 138 12.24 9.85 42.60
C THR A 138 10.94 10.27 41.85
N PRO A 139 9.93 9.39 41.68
CA PRO A 139 9.10 9.32 40.48
C PRO A 139 7.73 9.99 40.65
N ALA A 140 7.08 10.33 39.54
CA ALA A 140 5.64 10.56 39.51
C ALA A 140 5.01 9.73 38.39
N SER A 141 4.34 8.67 38.83
CA SER A 141 3.41 7.83 38.10
C SER A 141 2.25 8.67 37.54
N SER A 142 1.96 8.51 36.25
CA SER A 142 0.60 8.62 35.73
C SER A 142 0.43 7.64 34.57
N ALA A 143 -0.06 6.46 34.92
CA ALA A 143 -0.66 5.53 33.98
C ALA A 143 -2.07 6.05 33.63
N ILE A 144 -2.33 6.29 32.35
CA ILE A 144 -3.66 6.09 31.78
C ILE A 144 -3.42 5.29 30.51
N GLY A 145 -3.89 4.04 30.56
CA GLY A 145 -3.86 3.15 29.43
C GLY A 145 -4.81 3.59 28.33
N MET A 146 -4.49 3.21 27.11
CA MET A 146 -5.49 2.85 26.12
C MET A 146 -4.93 1.69 25.32
N THR A 147 -5.40 0.50 25.68
CA THR A 147 -5.39 -0.68 24.84
C THR A 147 -6.12 -0.36 23.55
N THR A 148 -5.45 -0.44 22.41
CA THR A 148 -6.13 -0.71 21.14
C THR A 148 -5.60 -2.02 20.61
N THR A 149 -6.35 -3.04 20.97
CA THR A 149 -6.40 -4.40 20.48
C THR A 149 -6.02 -4.52 19.01
N GLU A 150 -5.00 -5.34 18.75
CA GLU A 150 -4.83 -6.04 17.48
C GLU A 150 -6.17 -6.65 17.04
N THR A 151 -6.65 -6.26 15.86
CA THR A 151 -7.53 -7.13 15.09
C THR A 151 -6.73 -7.64 13.90
N SER A 152 -5.89 -8.62 14.19
CA SER A 152 -5.53 -9.63 13.21
C SER A 152 -6.81 -10.40 12.90
N LYS A 153 -7.36 -10.18 11.71
CA LYS A 153 -8.37 -11.07 11.13
C LYS A 153 -7.90 -11.46 9.74
N GLY A 154 -6.99 -12.43 9.71
CA GLY A 154 -6.85 -13.31 8.56
C GLY A 154 -8.21 -13.94 8.27
N ALA A 155 -8.83 -13.53 7.17
CA ALA A 155 -9.95 -14.25 6.57
C ALA A 155 -9.38 -15.11 5.44
N PRO A 156 -9.75 -16.40 5.35
CA PRO A 156 -9.27 -17.27 4.30
C PRO A 156 -9.82 -16.81 2.95
N MET A 157 -8.90 -16.72 1.99
CA MET A 157 -9.15 -16.53 0.58
C MET A 157 -10.12 -17.62 0.06
N VAL A 158 -11.41 -17.29 -0.03
CA VAL A 158 -12.39 -18.08 -0.79
C VAL A 158 -12.64 -17.38 -2.12
N LEU A 159 -12.20 -18.03 -3.20
CA LEU A 159 -12.38 -17.63 -4.60
C LEU A 159 -13.84 -17.18 -4.87
N PRO A 160 -14.08 -16.13 -5.68
CA PRO A 160 -15.41 -15.82 -6.17
C PRO A 160 -15.78 -16.75 -7.33
N ILE A 161 -16.00 -18.04 -7.06
CA ILE A 161 -16.76 -18.92 -7.98
C ILE A 161 -18.28 -18.72 -7.76
N LEU A 162 -18.68 -18.08 -6.65
CA LEU A 162 -20.09 -17.92 -6.28
C LEU A 162 -20.82 -16.82 -7.06
N GLY A 163 -20.12 -15.80 -7.58
CA GLY A 163 -20.75 -14.71 -8.33
C GLY A 163 -21.39 -15.18 -9.64
N GLY A 164 -20.74 -16.10 -10.36
CA GLY A 164 -21.29 -16.68 -11.59
C GLY A 164 -22.55 -17.52 -11.36
N ILE A 165 -22.59 -18.30 -10.27
CA ILE A 165 -23.73 -19.16 -9.93
C ILE A 165 -24.97 -18.33 -9.55
N VAL A 166 -24.78 -17.23 -8.81
CA VAL A 166 -25.89 -16.34 -8.43
C VAL A 166 -26.51 -15.64 -9.65
N VAL A 167 -25.69 -15.18 -10.60
CA VAL A 167 -26.18 -14.59 -11.86
C VAL A 167 -26.92 -15.63 -12.70
N LEU A 168 -26.41 -16.86 -12.79
CA LEU A 168 -27.03 -17.94 -13.55
C LEU A 168 -28.39 -18.36 -12.96
N LEU A 169 -28.50 -18.42 -11.63
CA LEU A 169 -29.76 -18.70 -10.94
C LEU A 169 -30.77 -17.55 -11.08
N PHE A 170 -30.31 -16.30 -11.10
CA PHE A 170 -31.18 -15.13 -11.28
C PHE A 170 -31.74 -15.06 -12.71
N VAL A 171 -30.90 -15.28 -13.73
CA VAL A 171 -31.34 -15.37 -15.14
C VAL A 171 -32.24 -16.58 -15.36
N GLY A 172 -31.89 -17.74 -14.79
CA GLY A 172 -32.71 -18.96 -14.85
C GLY A 172 -34.09 -18.78 -14.21
N GLY A 173 -34.16 -18.09 -13.06
CA GLY A 173 -35.41 -17.75 -12.38
C GLY A 173 -36.32 -16.84 -13.21
N ILE A 174 -35.76 -15.81 -13.85
CA ILE A 174 -36.50 -14.89 -14.74
C ILE A 174 -37.09 -15.65 -15.94
N VAL A 175 -36.30 -16.53 -16.59
CA VAL A 175 -36.77 -17.30 -17.75
C VAL A 175 -37.89 -18.28 -17.38
N LEU A 176 -37.85 -18.88 -16.18
CA LEU A 176 -38.85 -19.85 -15.73
C LEU A 176 -40.19 -19.17 -15.38
N VAL A 177 -40.13 -17.97 -14.78
CA VAL A 177 -41.32 -17.14 -14.52
C VAL A 177 -41.97 -16.71 -15.85
N LEU A 178 -41.18 -16.23 -16.81
CA LEU A 178 -41.69 -15.83 -18.13
C LEU A 178 -42.28 -17.00 -18.93
N ARG A 179 -41.73 -18.22 -18.80
CA ARG A 179 -42.30 -19.44 -19.42
C ARG A 179 -43.59 -19.93 -18.74
N GLY A 180 -43.68 -19.81 -17.41
CA GLY A 180 -44.87 -20.18 -16.65
C GLY A 180 -46.08 -19.30 -16.97
N GLU A 181 -45.84 -18.01 -17.27
CA GLU A 181 -46.89 -17.08 -17.66
C GLU A 181 -47.41 -17.33 -19.09
N ARG A 182 -46.56 -17.82 -20.00
CA ARG A 182 -46.99 -18.20 -21.36
C ARG A 182 -47.85 -19.47 -21.39
N ARG A 183 -47.60 -20.44 -20.50
CA ARG A 183 -48.39 -21.69 -20.40
C ARG A 183 -49.79 -21.51 -19.81
N LYS A 184 -50.07 -20.42 -19.11
CA LYS A 184 -51.40 -20.13 -18.56
C LYS A 184 -52.34 -19.42 -19.54
N LYS A 185 -51.85 -19.06 -20.74
CA LYS A 185 -52.60 -18.31 -21.75
C LYS A 185 -52.91 -19.11 -23.03
N GLY A 186 -52.56 -20.39 -23.09
CA GLY A 186 -52.99 -21.34 -24.12
C GLY A 186 -53.81 -22.44 -23.47
#